data_AF-A0A0T6B3Z6-F1
#
_entry.id   AF-A0A0T6B3Z6-F1
#
_cell.length_a   1.000
_cell.length_b   1.000
_cell.length_c   1.000
_cell.angle_alpha   90.00
_cell.angle_beta   90.00
_cell.angle_gamma   90.00
#
_symmetry.space_group_name_H-M   'P 1'
#
loop_
_entity.id
_entity.type
_entity.pdbx_description
1 polymer ?
#
loop_
_entity_poly.entity_id
_entity_poly.type
_entity_poly.pdbx_seq_one_letter_code
_entity_poly.pdbx_strand_id
1 'polypeptide(L)'
;KARDWALMHGAAMRSKTNFSKDSLNFAPFVLLPSAFPRKEFYKAVELQQILNELMHRVAHNREFLTESLRETIQVDEFTGNLFKIYETVQDEGITQPISLGLLRSDIMLETACPVPGKNCHRHAPYCCWKQVEINSIASGFG
;
A
#
# COMPACT_ATOMS: atom_id res chain seq x y z
N LYS A 1 25.86 12.02 -14.27
CA LYS A 1 25.99 12.28 -12.82
C LYS A 1 24.90 11.61 -12.00
N ALA A 2 23.64 12.07 -11.99
CA ALA A 2 22.58 11.46 -11.15
C ALA A 2 22.27 9.99 -11.53
N ARG A 3 22.27 9.68 -12.84
CA ARG A 3 22.09 8.30 -13.35
C ARG A 3 23.23 7.37 -12.91
N ASP A 4 24.48 7.83 -13.05
CA ASP A 4 25.66 7.06 -12.65
C ASP A 4 25.64 6.83 -11.14
N TRP A 5 25.28 7.85 -10.35
CA TRP A 5 25.12 7.73 -8.91
C TRP A 5 24.06 6.69 -8.55
N ALA A 6 22.89 6.71 -9.19
CA ALA A 6 21.82 5.74 -8.95
C ALA A 6 22.30 4.29 -9.20
N LEU A 7 22.98 4.05 -10.32
CA LEU A 7 23.56 2.73 -10.64
C LEU A 7 24.61 2.29 -9.61
N MET A 8 25.52 3.20 -9.23
CA MET A 8 26.57 2.91 -8.24
C MET A 8 26.03 2.62 -6.84
N HIS A 9 24.82 3.07 -6.52
CA HIS A 9 24.15 2.86 -5.22
C HIS A 9 23.02 1.82 -5.30
N GLY A 10 22.95 1.02 -6.37
CA GLY A 10 21.99 -0.08 -6.49
C GLY A 10 20.55 0.33 -6.82
N ALA A 11 20.28 1.61 -7.09
CA ALA A 11 18.99 2.07 -7.60
C ALA A 11 18.88 1.76 -9.09
N ALA A 12 18.71 0.47 -9.40
CA ALA A 12 18.73 -0.09 -10.74
C ALA A 12 17.62 -1.13 -10.96
N MET A 13 17.22 -1.29 -12.22
CA MET A 13 16.21 -2.25 -12.65
C MET A 13 16.61 -2.86 -14.00
N ARG A 14 16.13 -4.09 -14.27
CA ARG A 14 16.27 -4.71 -15.58
C ARG A 14 15.28 -4.08 -16.57
N SER A 15 15.69 -3.97 -17.83
CA SER A 15 14.80 -3.51 -18.89
C SER A 15 13.64 -4.49 -19.09
N LYS A 16 12.42 -3.96 -19.21
CA LYS A 16 11.24 -4.74 -19.59
C LYS A 16 11.20 -5.08 -21.09
N THR A 17 11.78 -4.22 -21.92
CA THR A 17 11.78 -4.39 -23.39
C THR A 17 12.94 -5.24 -23.89
N ASN A 18 14.14 -4.98 -23.37
CA ASN A 18 15.37 -5.69 -23.74
C ASN A 18 15.95 -6.37 -22.49
N PHE A 19 15.21 -7.34 -21.96
CA PHE A 19 15.64 -8.05 -20.76
C PHE A 19 16.99 -8.76 -20.99
N SER A 20 17.94 -8.50 -20.12
CA SER A 20 19.18 -9.28 -20.01
C SER A 20 19.53 -9.45 -18.54
N LYS A 21 20.08 -10.62 -18.19
CA LYS A 21 20.51 -10.90 -16.81
C LYS A 21 21.76 -10.09 -16.44
N ASP A 22 22.55 -9.75 -17.45
CA ASP A 22 23.88 -9.12 -17.33
C ASP A 22 23.84 -7.60 -17.53
N SER A 23 22.66 -7.02 -17.74
CA SER A 23 22.50 -5.57 -17.88
C SER A 23 21.49 -5.00 -16.88
N LEU A 24 21.80 -3.78 -16.43
CA LEU A 24 20.97 -3.00 -15.52
C LEU A 24 20.84 -1.57 -16.05
N ASN A 25 19.66 -1.00 -15.87
CA ASN A 25 19.39 0.41 -16.12
C ASN A 25 19.09 1.08 -14.78
N PHE A 26 19.29 2.40 -14.67
CA PHE A 26 18.89 3.12 -13.46
C PHE A 26 17.37 3.00 -13.25
N ALA A 27 16.95 2.82 -12.01
CA ALA A 27 15.53 2.86 -11.66
C ALA A 27 14.97 4.26 -11.96
N PRO A 28 13.74 4.42 -12.47
CA PRO A 28 13.15 5.74 -12.68
C PRO A 28 13.10 6.54 -11.36
N PHE A 29 13.56 7.79 -11.38
CA PHE A 29 13.56 8.67 -10.21
C PHE A 29 13.22 10.11 -10.59
N VAL A 30 12.72 10.87 -9.62
CA VAL A 30 12.58 12.33 -9.72
C VAL A 30 13.89 13.00 -9.31
N LEU A 31 14.32 14.03 -10.04
CA LEU A 31 15.63 14.67 -9.82
C LEU A 31 15.71 15.37 -8.45
N LEU A 32 14.59 15.91 -7.98
CA LEU A 32 14.45 16.58 -6.69
C LEU A 32 13.31 15.92 -5.91
N PRO A 33 13.41 15.84 -4.57
CA PRO A 33 12.37 15.25 -3.75
C PRO A 33 11.08 16.08 -3.82
N SER A 34 9.94 15.41 -3.86
CA SER A 34 8.63 16.06 -3.74
C SER A 34 8.47 16.70 -2.37
N ALA A 35 8.06 17.97 -2.32
CA ALA A 35 7.77 18.64 -1.06
C ALA A 35 6.54 18.00 -0.40
N PHE A 36 6.69 17.56 0.85
CA PHE A 36 5.59 17.01 1.64
C PHE A 36 5.49 17.72 3.01
N PRO A 37 4.27 18.03 3.49
CA PRO A 37 4.08 18.72 4.76
C PRO A 37 4.56 17.91 5.96
N ARG A 38 5.51 18.46 6.73
CA ARG A 38 6.09 17.77 7.90
C ARG A 38 5.03 17.25 8.87
N LYS A 39 4.03 18.07 9.21
CA LYS A 39 2.96 17.67 10.15
C LYS A 39 2.13 16.51 9.62
N GLU A 40 1.80 16.54 8.34
CA GLU A 40 1.01 15.47 7.71
C GLU A 40 1.83 14.19 7.52
N PHE A 41 3.14 14.31 7.25
CA PHE A 41 4.05 13.17 7.16
C PHE A 41 4.08 12.37 8.46
N TYR A 42 4.30 13.05 9.60
CA TYR A 42 4.34 12.35 10.90
C TYR A 42 2.98 11.73 11.28
N LYS A 43 1.87 12.39 10.96
CA LYS A 43 0.54 11.79 11.13
C LYS A 43 0.39 10.48 10.35
N ALA A 44 0.87 10.43 9.11
CA ALA A 44 0.81 9.21 8.30
C ALA A 44 1.71 8.09 8.87
N VAL A 45 2.90 8.45 9.35
CA VAL A 45 3.83 7.50 10.02
C VAL A 45 3.20 6.92 11.29
N GLU A 46 2.59 7.77 12.12
CA GLU A 46 1.89 7.34 13.35
C GLU A 46 0.66 6.47 13.03
N LEU A 47 -0.09 6.78 11.97
CA LEU A 47 -1.26 6.00 11.57
C LEU A 47 -0.89 4.57 11.15
N GLN A 48 0.30 4.34 10.59
CA GLN A 48 0.70 3.04 10.04
C GLN A 48 0.54 1.89 11.06
N GLN A 49 0.86 2.09 12.33
CA GLN A 49 0.72 1.05 13.36
C GLN A 49 -0.76 0.69 13.60
N ILE A 50 -1.64 1.69 13.60
CA ILE A 50 -3.09 1.51 13.77
C ILE A 50 -3.66 0.76 12.57
N LEU A 51 -3.23 1.09 11.34
CA LEU A 51 -3.64 0.37 10.14
C LEU A 51 -3.14 -1.07 10.13
N ASN A 52 -1.91 -1.32 10.57
CA ASN A 52 -1.36 -2.68 10.67
C ASN A 52 -2.21 -3.53 11.61
N GLU A 53 -2.56 -3.00 12.79
CA GLU A 53 -3.40 -3.71 13.75
C GLU A 53 -4.82 -3.92 13.22
N LEU A 54 -5.43 -2.89 12.62
CA LEU A 54 -6.75 -3.00 12.01
C LEU A 54 -6.78 -4.11 10.96
N MET A 55 -5.83 -4.10 10.02
CA MET A 55 -5.76 -5.10 8.96
C MET A 55 -5.44 -6.49 9.49
N HIS A 56 -4.60 -6.59 10.53
CA HIS A 56 -4.34 -7.86 11.21
C HIS A 56 -5.63 -8.44 11.80
N ARG A 57 -6.43 -7.61 12.51
CA ARG A 57 -7.72 -8.05 13.09
C ARG A 57 -8.74 -8.42 12.01
N VAL A 58 -8.81 -7.64 10.92
CA VAL A 58 -9.67 -7.94 9.77
C VAL A 58 -9.29 -9.29 9.13
N ALA A 59 -8.00 -9.53 8.92
CA ALA A 59 -7.51 -10.77 8.29
C ALA A 59 -7.83 -12.04 9.10
N HIS A 60 -7.98 -11.92 10.42
CA HIS A 60 -8.31 -13.05 11.31
C HIS A 60 -9.78 -13.12 11.70
N ASN A 61 -10.63 -12.24 11.15
CA ASN A 61 -12.07 -12.26 11.40
C ASN A 61 -12.79 -13.01 10.27
N ARG A 62 -13.07 -14.30 10.50
CA ARG A 62 -13.73 -15.15 9.50
C ARG A 62 -15.10 -14.63 9.10
N GLU A 63 -15.92 -14.26 10.07
CA GLU A 63 -17.29 -13.77 9.81
C GLU A 63 -17.26 -12.52 8.94
N PHE A 64 -16.40 -11.55 9.27
CA PHE A 64 -16.25 -10.32 8.50
C PHE A 64 -15.81 -10.58 7.06
N LEU A 65 -14.83 -11.46 6.84
CA LEU A 65 -14.33 -11.78 5.50
C LEU A 65 -15.37 -12.52 4.66
N THR A 66 -16.05 -13.51 5.25
CA THR A 66 -17.13 -14.25 4.56
C THR A 66 -18.28 -13.33 4.18
N GLU A 67 -18.69 -12.42 5.08
CA GLU A 67 -19.76 -11.47 4.79
C GLU A 67 -19.37 -10.48 3.69
N SER A 68 -18.18 -9.88 3.81
CA SER A 68 -17.73 -8.81 2.91
C SER A 68 -17.47 -9.29 1.48
N LEU A 69 -17.09 -10.56 1.30
CA LEU A 69 -16.75 -11.13 -0.01
C LEU A 69 -17.87 -11.98 -0.63
N ARG A 70 -19.00 -12.18 0.07
CA ARG A 70 -20.07 -13.12 -0.32
C ARG A 70 -20.55 -12.96 -1.77
N GLU A 71 -20.79 -11.73 -2.20
CA GLU A 71 -21.25 -11.46 -3.57
C GLU A 71 -20.09 -11.52 -4.58
N THR A 72 -18.90 -11.07 -4.18
CA THR A 72 -17.71 -11.01 -5.05
C THR A 72 -17.25 -12.40 -5.47
N ILE A 73 -17.24 -13.38 -4.55
CA ILE A 73 -16.80 -14.76 -4.86
C ILE A 73 -17.73 -15.48 -5.83
N GLN A 74 -18.99 -15.03 -5.98
CA GLN A 74 -19.95 -15.62 -6.91
C GLN A 74 -19.72 -15.17 -8.36
N VAL A 75 -19.12 -13.99 -8.54
CA VAL A 75 -18.96 -13.34 -9.85
C VAL A 75 -17.51 -13.25 -10.33
N ASP A 76 -16.53 -13.36 -9.43
CA ASP A 76 -15.11 -13.35 -9.75
C ASP A 76 -14.43 -14.69 -9.40
N GLU A 77 -14.10 -15.46 -10.43
CA GLU A 77 -13.49 -16.80 -10.30
C GLU A 77 -12.15 -16.75 -9.54
N PHE A 78 -11.34 -15.72 -9.79
CA PHE A 78 -10.04 -15.57 -9.14
C PHE A 78 -10.19 -15.40 -7.62
N THR A 79 -11.02 -14.46 -7.18
CA THR A 79 -11.30 -14.23 -5.75
C THR A 79 -11.99 -15.43 -5.12
N GLY A 80 -12.93 -16.08 -5.83
CA GLY A 80 -13.59 -17.29 -5.35
C GLY A 80 -12.61 -18.44 -5.07
N ASN A 81 -11.63 -18.65 -5.97
CA ASN A 81 -10.60 -19.66 -5.78
C ASN A 81 -9.68 -19.35 -4.58
N LEU A 82 -9.29 -18.08 -4.38
CA LEU A 82 -8.52 -17.67 -3.19
C LEU A 82 -9.30 -17.91 -1.90
N PHE A 83 -10.60 -17.57 -1.89
CA PHE A 83 -11.46 -17.75 -0.74
C PHE A 83 -11.65 -19.23 -0.39
N LYS A 84 -11.77 -20.10 -1.39
CA LYS A 84 -11.84 -21.56 -1.20
C LYS A 84 -10.60 -22.11 -0.50
N ILE A 85 -9.40 -21.62 -0.86
CA ILE A 85 -8.16 -22.00 -0.18
C ILE A 85 -8.21 -21.56 1.29
N TYR A 86 -8.65 -20.32 1.54
CA TYR A 86 -8.83 -19.79 2.89
C TYR A 86 -9.79 -20.66 3.72
N GLU A 87 -10.96 -21.01 3.19
CA GLU A 87 -11.94 -21.86 3.90
C GLU A 87 -11.38 -23.25 4.20
N THR A 88 -10.70 -23.87 3.22
CA THR A 88 -10.09 -25.19 3.40
C THR A 88 -9.10 -25.19 4.56
N VAL A 89 -8.20 -24.20 4.62
CA VAL A 89 -7.21 -24.07 5.71
C VAL A 89 -7.88 -23.84 7.06
N GLN A 90 -8.96 -23.05 7.09
CA GLN A 90 -9.67 -22.77 8.34
C GLN A 90 -10.43 -24.01 8.86
N ASP A 91 -10.98 -24.83 7.96
CA ASP A 91 -11.73 -26.03 8.30
C ASP A 91 -10.81 -27.19 8.71
N GLU A 92 -9.63 -27.31 8.08
CA GLU A 92 -8.58 -28.26 8.48
C GLU A 92 -7.86 -27.85 9.78
N GLY A 93 -7.87 -26.55 10.09
CA GLY A 93 -7.24 -25.96 11.26
C GLY A 93 -5.87 -25.34 10.96
N ILE A 94 -5.59 -24.21 11.61
CA ILE A 94 -4.35 -23.45 11.41
C ILE A 94 -3.16 -24.19 12.04
N THR A 95 -2.25 -24.67 11.19
CA THR A 95 -1.02 -25.37 11.61
C THR A 95 0.16 -24.43 11.93
N GLN A 96 0.20 -23.24 11.31
CA GLN A 96 1.18 -22.19 11.56
C GLN A 96 0.49 -20.95 12.15
N PRO A 97 0.60 -20.70 13.47
CA PRO A 97 -0.09 -19.58 14.10
C PRO A 97 0.58 -18.22 13.86
N ILE A 98 1.85 -18.20 13.42
CA ILE A 98 2.60 -16.96 13.21
C ILE A 98 2.43 -16.50 11.76
N SER A 99 1.97 -15.26 11.58
CA SER A 99 1.89 -14.58 10.28
C SER A 99 2.69 -13.27 10.29
N LEU A 100 3.29 -12.93 9.15
CA LEU A 100 3.99 -11.67 8.93
C LEU A 100 3.23 -10.83 7.90
N GLY A 101 2.70 -9.69 8.33
CA GLY A 101 2.09 -8.70 7.44
C GLY A 101 3.09 -7.62 7.04
N LEU A 102 3.29 -7.44 5.73
CA LEU A 102 4.06 -6.33 5.16
C LEU A 102 3.11 -5.37 4.44
N LEU A 103 2.63 -4.37 5.18
CA LEU A 103 1.60 -3.46 4.72
C LEU A 103 2.19 -2.12 4.24
N ARG A 104 1.69 -1.63 3.11
CA ARG A 104 1.95 -0.27 2.63
C ARG A 104 0.62 0.47 2.50
N SER A 105 0.49 1.60 3.19
CA SER A 105 -0.65 2.49 3.07
C SER A 105 -0.28 3.64 2.15
N ASP A 106 -0.95 3.73 0.99
CA ASP A 106 -0.69 4.78 0.02
C ASP A 106 -1.64 5.96 0.28
N ILE A 107 -1.09 7.18 0.31
CA ILE A 107 -1.81 8.41 0.67
C ILE A 107 -1.62 9.48 -0.40
N MET A 108 -2.61 10.36 -0.54
CA MET A 108 -2.53 11.54 -1.42
C MET A 108 -2.93 12.81 -0.67
N LEU A 109 -2.26 13.92 -0.96
CA LEU A 109 -2.62 15.23 -0.41
C LEU A 109 -3.89 15.74 -1.08
N GLU A 110 -4.81 16.25 -0.27
CA GLU A 110 -6.04 16.89 -0.70
C GLU A 110 -5.87 18.41 -0.68
N THR A 111 -6.29 19.07 -1.76
CA THR A 111 -6.24 20.53 -1.89
C THR A 111 -7.58 21.19 -1.55
N ALA A 112 -8.70 20.47 -1.75
CA ALA A 112 -10.03 20.95 -1.42
C ALA A 112 -10.32 20.77 0.08
N CYS A 113 -10.70 21.86 0.76
CA CYS A 113 -11.25 21.79 2.11
C CYS A 113 -12.79 21.89 2.04
N PRO A 114 -13.54 20.78 2.12
CA PRO A 114 -14.99 20.82 2.06
C PRO A 114 -15.65 21.21 3.40
N VAL A 115 -14.93 21.74 4.39
CA VAL A 115 -15.51 22.04 5.71
C VAL A 115 -16.39 23.30 5.64
N PRO A 116 -17.73 23.19 5.78
CA PRO A 116 -18.59 24.37 5.81
C PRO A 116 -18.26 25.18 7.07
N GLY A 117 -17.97 26.46 6.92
CA GLY A 117 -17.76 27.39 8.05
C GLY A 117 -16.35 27.43 8.64
N LYS A 118 -15.37 26.68 8.13
CA LYS A 118 -13.95 26.95 8.42
C LYS A 118 -13.33 27.73 7.27
N ASN A 119 -12.89 28.95 7.55
CA ASN A 119 -11.98 29.71 6.68
C ASN A 119 -10.63 29.00 6.64
N CYS A 120 -10.54 27.90 5.90
CA CYS A 120 -9.27 27.30 5.55
C CYS A 120 -8.46 28.37 4.83
N HIS A 121 -7.24 28.65 5.32
CA HIS A 121 -6.42 29.73 4.79
C HIS A 121 -6.39 29.64 3.26
N ARG A 122 -6.82 30.70 2.58
CA ARG A 122 -6.91 30.80 1.10
C ARG A 122 -5.60 30.51 0.35
N HIS A 123 -4.52 30.18 1.07
CA HIS A 123 -3.15 30.01 0.59
C HIS A 123 -2.44 28.75 1.12
N ALA A 124 -3.12 27.84 1.82
CA ALA A 124 -2.50 26.55 2.13
C ALA A 124 -2.56 25.64 0.89
N PRO A 125 -1.44 25.11 0.37
CA PRO A 125 -1.45 24.30 -0.84
C PRO A 125 -2.12 22.92 -0.65
N TYR A 126 -2.51 22.57 0.58
CA TYR A 126 -3.19 21.34 0.95
C TYR A 126 -4.02 21.56 2.23
N CYS A 127 -5.07 20.77 2.40
CA CYS A 127 -5.97 20.75 3.54
C CYS A 127 -5.65 19.62 4.52
N CYS A 128 -5.45 18.42 3.96
CA CYS A 128 -5.24 17.16 4.66
C CYS A 128 -4.68 16.14 3.66
N TRP A 129 -4.55 14.88 4.07
CA TRP A 129 -4.34 13.75 3.15
C TRP A 129 -5.46 12.74 3.30
N LYS A 130 -5.65 11.94 2.26
CA LYS A 130 -6.57 10.81 2.22
C LYS A 130 -5.77 9.54 1.97
N GLN A 131 -6.14 8.48 2.67
CA GLN A 131 -5.69 7.13 2.34
C GLN A 131 -6.43 6.70 1.06
N VAL A 132 -5.68 6.29 0.05
CA VAL A 132 -6.23 5.92 -1.26
C VAL A 132 -6.14 4.42 -1.52
N GLU A 133 -5.16 3.74 -0.91
CA GLU A 133 -4.95 2.30 -1.11
C GLU A 133 -4.30 1.67 0.12
N ILE A 134 -4.55 0.38 0.32
CA ILE A 134 -3.83 -0.44 1.29
C ILE A 134 -3.37 -1.72 0.61
N ASN A 135 -2.06 -1.93 0.60
CA ASN A 135 -1.41 -3.06 -0.03
C ASN A 135 -0.87 -3.99 1.05
N SER A 136 -1.40 -5.21 1.14
CA SER A 136 -0.97 -6.25 2.08
C SER A 136 -0.23 -7.42 1.42
N ILE A 137 -0.07 -7.39 0.09
CA ILE A 137 0.61 -8.41 -0.70
C ILE A 137 1.62 -7.77 -1.65
N ALA A 138 2.80 -8.38 -1.75
CA ALA A 138 3.86 -7.98 -2.69
C ALA A 138 4.19 -6.47 -2.70
N SER A 139 4.12 -5.84 -1.53
CA SER A 139 4.46 -4.42 -1.33
C SER A 139 5.95 -4.17 -1.60
N GLY A 140 6.27 -3.73 -2.82
CA GLY A 140 7.64 -3.38 -3.22
C GLY A 140 8.09 -1.98 -2.76
N PHE A 141 9.37 -1.68 -2.96
CA PHE A 141 10.02 -0.39 -2.65
C PHE A 141 9.97 0.05 -1.17
N GLY A 142 9.88 -0.93 -0.26
CA GLY A 142 10.05 -0.73 1.19
C GLY A 142 11.50 -0.66 1.64
#